data_AF-A0A1M5PP61-F1
#
_entry.id   AF-A0A1M5PP61-F1
#
_cell.length_a   1.000
_cell.length_b   1.000
_cell.length_c   1.000
_cell.angle_alpha   90.00
_cell.angle_beta   90.00
_cell.angle_gamma   90.00
#
_symmetry.space_group_name_H-M   'P 1'
#
loop_
_entity.id
_entity.type
_entity.pdbx_description
1 polymer ?
#
loop_
_entity_poly.entity_id
_entity_poly.type
_entity_poly.pdbx_seq_one_letter_code
_entity_poly.pdbx_strand_id
1 'polypeptide(L)'
;MPTQMLLPDERALQIKALATARGITSIDVIGHLINAAIERGELEDTLPGWLIAREGDEVVFAVGESETTRYPLQVARVFAERIRAVMSGELPSLLDLDDDYLITRAGTGFKIGNSTASKPVAPSVAVDIARLLNKAAA
;
A
#
# COMPACT_ATOMS: atom_id res chain seq x y z
N MET A 1 4.43 6.73 -20.65
CA MET A 1 3.01 6.40 -20.91
C MET A 1 2.15 7.17 -19.91
N PRO A 2 0.91 7.58 -20.26
CA PRO A 2 0.03 8.25 -19.31
C PRO A 2 -0.31 7.31 -18.14
N THR A 3 -0.22 7.82 -16.91
CA THR A 3 -0.54 7.09 -15.67
C THR A 3 -2.03 7.08 -15.35
N GLN A 4 -2.82 7.93 -16.03
CA GLN A 4 -4.27 7.97 -15.92
C GLN A 4 -4.90 7.09 -17.01
N MET A 5 -5.75 6.15 -16.59
CA MET A 5 -6.55 5.33 -17.49
C MET A 5 -7.95 5.93 -17.61
N LEU A 6 -8.32 6.35 -18.82
CA LEU A 6 -9.70 6.68 -19.14
C LEU A 6 -10.43 5.39 -19.51
N LEU A 7 -11.51 5.10 -18.80
CA LEU A 7 -12.36 3.96 -19.07
C LEU A 7 -13.54 4.41 -19.94
N PRO A 8 -13.99 3.59 -20.91
CA PRO A 8 -15.28 3.79 -21.54
C PRO A 8 -16.41 3.85 -20.50
N ASP A 9 -17.42 4.68 -20.73
CA ASP A 9 -18.51 4.95 -19.78
C ASP A 9 -19.20 3.67 -19.30
N GLU A 10 -19.43 2.71 -20.20
CA GLU A 10 -20.05 1.44 -19.87
C GLU A 10 -19.23 0.64 -18.84
N ARG A 11 -17.90 0.64 -18.98
CA ARG A 11 -17.00 -0.07 -18.04
C ARG A 11 -16.91 0.66 -16.71
N ALA A 12 -16.91 2.00 -16.73
CA ALA A 12 -16.95 2.80 -15.51
C ALA A 12 -18.25 2.52 -14.72
N LEU A 13 -19.39 2.45 -15.40
CA LEU A 13 -20.68 2.11 -14.77
C LEU A 13 -20.71 0.70 -14.20
N GLN A 14 -20.16 -0.29 -14.91
CA GLN A 14 -20.04 -1.67 -14.41
C GLN A 14 -19.17 -1.75 -13.15
N ILE A 15 -18.01 -1.09 -13.14
CA ILE A 15 -17.13 -1.04 -11.96
C ILE A 15 -17.85 -0.37 -10.79
N LYS A 16 -18.56 0.73 -11.03
CA LYS A 16 -19.33 1.44 -9.98
C LYS A 16 -20.45 0.56 -9.41
N ALA A 17 -21.17 -0.18 -10.26
CA ALA A 17 -22.20 -1.11 -9.82
C ALA A 17 -21.59 -2.25 -8.97
N LEU A 18 -20.46 -2.81 -9.39
CA LEU A 18 -19.75 -3.85 -8.65
C LEU A 18 -19.22 -3.35 -7.31
N ALA A 19 -18.66 -2.14 -7.28
CA ALA A 19 -18.20 -1.47 -6.07
C ALA A 19 -19.34 -1.29 -5.06
N THR A 20 -20.49 -0.80 -5.54
CA THR A 20 -21.71 -0.62 -4.75
C THR A 20 -22.22 -1.95 -4.18
N ALA A 21 -22.29 -3.00 -5.00
CA ALA A 21 -22.73 -4.32 -4.58
C ALA A 21 -21.83 -4.95 -3.51
N ARG A 22 -20.54 -4.56 -3.47
CA ARG A 22 -19.54 -5.05 -2.51
C ARG A 22 -19.30 -4.12 -1.32
N GLY A 23 -19.91 -2.93 -1.29
CA GLY A 23 -19.68 -1.94 -0.24
C GLY A 23 -18.25 -1.38 -0.20
N ILE A 24 -17.55 -1.34 -1.34
CA ILE A 24 -16.16 -0.84 -1.46
C ILE A 24 -16.08 0.28 -2.52
N THR A 25 -14.93 0.93 -2.66
CA THR A 25 -14.75 1.95 -3.72
C THR A 25 -14.45 1.31 -5.08
N SER A 26 -14.68 2.05 -6.17
CA SER A 26 -14.29 1.62 -7.53
C SER A 26 -12.78 1.35 -7.64
N ILE A 27 -11.96 2.04 -6.86
CA ILE A 27 -10.50 1.83 -6.82
C ILE A 27 -10.16 0.52 -6.11
N ASP A 28 -10.87 0.17 -5.04
CA ASP A 28 -10.68 -1.10 -4.34
C ASP A 28 -11.08 -2.29 -5.23
N VAL A 29 -12.10 -2.13 -6.09
CA VAL A 29 -12.43 -3.15 -7.11
C VAL A 29 -11.23 -3.42 -8.02
N ILE A 30 -10.54 -2.37 -8.48
CA ILE A 30 -9.34 -2.52 -9.31
C ILE A 30 -8.21 -3.17 -8.50
N GLY A 31 -8.00 -2.75 -7.25
CA GLY A 31 -7.02 -3.36 -6.35
C GLY A 31 -7.25 -4.87 -6.17
N HIS A 32 -8.48 -5.30 -5.94
CA HIS A 32 -8.83 -6.72 -5.86
C HIS A 32 -8.55 -7.49 -7.16
N LEU A 33 -8.78 -6.88 -8.33
CA LEU A 33 -8.47 -7.51 -9.62
C LEU A 33 -6.96 -7.69 -9.80
N ILE A 34 -6.16 -6.69 -9.43
CA ILE A 34 -4.69 -6.76 -9.48
C ILE A 34 -4.19 -7.85 -8.53
N ASN A 35 -4.67 -7.87 -7.28
CA ASN A 35 -4.26 -8.87 -6.30
C ASN A 35 -4.62 -10.29 -6.74
N ALA A 36 -5.80 -10.49 -7.33
CA ALA A 36 -6.16 -11.78 -7.89
C ALA A 36 -5.24 -12.20 -9.05
N ALA A 37 -4.74 -11.26 -9.86
CA ALA A 37 -3.77 -11.56 -10.93
C ALA A 37 -2.38 -11.92 -10.36
N ILE A 38 -1.95 -11.24 -9.28
CA ILE A 38 -0.73 -11.59 -8.54
C ILE A 38 -0.83 -13.00 -7.96
N GLU A 39 -1.96 -13.34 -7.32
CA GLU A 39 -2.21 -14.67 -6.75
C GLU A 39 -2.17 -15.78 -7.81
N ARG A 40 -2.59 -15.48 -9.05
CA ARG A 40 -2.52 -16.41 -10.19
C ARG A 40 -1.14 -16.46 -10.85
N GLY A 41 -0.18 -15.63 -10.42
CA GLY A 41 1.14 -15.52 -11.04
C GLY A 41 1.14 -14.82 -12.40
N GLU A 42 0.07 -14.10 -12.75
CA GLU A 42 -0.02 -13.31 -13.99
C GLU A 42 0.72 -11.96 -13.86
N LEU A 43 0.84 -11.47 -12.62
CA LEU A 43 1.59 -10.26 -12.28
C LEU A 43 2.62 -10.59 -11.20
N GLU A 44 3.78 -9.95 -11.32
CA GLU A 44 4.76 -9.98 -10.25
C GLU A 44 4.22 -9.27 -9.01
N ASP A 45 4.53 -9.81 -7.84
CA ASP A 45 4.14 -9.26 -6.57
C ASP A 45 5.03 -8.07 -6.16
N THR A 46 4.90 -6.97 -6.90
CA THR A 46 5.59 -5.71 -6.67
C THR A 46 4.62 -4.53 -6.74
N LEU A 47 5.04 -3.38 -6.21
CA LEU A 47 4.21 -2.18 -6.19
C LEU A 47 4.97 -0.99 -6.79
N PRO A 48 4.58 -0.49 -7.98
CA PRO A 48 5.30 0.59 -8.65
C PRO A 48 5.48 1.84 -7.78
N GLY A 49 6.71 2.38 -7.79
CA GLY A 49 7.10 3.54 -7.00
C GLY A 49 7.26 3.26 -5.50
N TRP A 50 7.40 1.98 -5.12
CA TRP A 50 7.82 1.54 -3.80
C TRP A 50 8.93 0.52 -3.95
N LEU A 51 9.97 0.67 -3.14
CA LEU A 51 10.98 -0.36 -2.94
C LEU A 51 10.69 -1.00 -1.58
N ILE A 52 10.36 -2.29 -1.57
CA ILE A 52 10.14 -3.09 -0.36
C ILE A 52 10.81 -4.45 -0.59
N ALA A 53 12.02 -4.63 -0.05
CA ALA A 53 12.83 -5.82 -0.30
C ALA A 53 13.57 -6.26 0.96
N ARG A 54 13.89 -7.54 1.06
CA ARG A 54 14.74 -8.07 2.13
C ARG A 54 16.21 -8.00 1.73
N GLU A 55 17.05 -7.45 2.59
CA GLU A 55 18.50 -7.49 2.48
C GLU A 55 19.10 -8.01 3.79
N GLY A 56 19.49 -9.28 3.81
CA GLY A 56 19.98 -9.93 5.04
C GLY A 56 18.90 -9.98 6.14
N ASP A 57 19.19 -9.32 7.26
CA ASP A 57 18.31 -9.21 8.44
C ASP A 57 17.55 -7.88 8.50
N GLU A 58 17.46 -7.19 7.36
CA GLU A 58 16.77 -5.91 7.25
C GLU A 58 15.79 -5.91 6.06
N VAL A 59 14.78 -5.06 6.17
CA VAL A 59 13.87 -4.69 5.09
C VAL A 59 14.23 -3.30 4.61
N VAL A 60 14.58 -3.22 3.34
CA VAL A 60 14.81 -1.98 2.58
C VAL A 60 13.47 -1.41 2.17
N PHE A 61 13.23 -0.15 2.53
CA PHE A 61 12.01 0.59 2.22
C PHE A 61 12.33 1.94 1.59
N ALA A 62 11.74 2.25 0.43
CA ALA A 62 11.82 3.58 -0.18
C ALA A 62 10.54 3.96 -0.94
N VAL A 63 10.30 5.27 -1.09
CA VAL A 63 9.14 5.84 -1.78
C VAL A 63 9.61 6.60 -3.02
N GLY A 64 9.35 6.06 -4.21
CA GLY A 64 9.84 6.63 -5.46
C GLY A 64 11.38 6.60 -5.53
N GLU A 65 12.00 7.76 -5.76
CA GLU A 65 13.46 7.94 -5.81
C GLU A 65 14.03 8.48 -4.49
N SER A 66 13.27 8.34 -3.38
CA SER A 66 13.72 8.81 -2.06
C SER A 66 14.91 8.02 -1.54
N GLU A 67 15.53 8.54 -0.48
CA GLU A 67 16.47 7.76 0.31
C GLU A 67 15.80 6.50 0.87
N THR A 68 16.59 5.43 0.90
CA THR A 68 16.21 4.14 1.45
C THR A 68 16.34 4.17 2.96
N THR A 69 15.26 3.80 3.66
CA THR A 69 15.31 3.44 5.08
C THR A 69 15.48 1.92 5.21
N ARG A 70 16.29 1.49 6.17
CA ARG A 70 16.47 0.07 6.51
C ARG A 70 15.80 -0.19 7.85
N TYR A 71 14.88 -1.15 7.86
CA TYR A 71 14.19 -1.58 9.07
C TYR A 71 14.68 -2.96 9.48
N PRO A 72 15.02 -3.20 10.76
CA PRO A 72 15.10 -4.56 11.27
C PRO A 72 13.82 -5.34 10.97
N LEU A 73 13.90 -6.66 10.75
CA LEU A 73 12.73 -7.48 10.37
C LEU A 73 11.54 -7.29 11.33
N GLN A 74 11.80 -7.16 12.63
CA GLN A 74 10.76 -6.92 13.63
C GLN A 74 10.06 -5.56 13.43
N VAL A 75 10.82 -4.51 13.15
CA VAL A 75 10.28 -3.16 12.89
C VAL A 75 9.41 -3.17 11.63
N ALA A 76 9.85 -3.85 10.57
CA ALA A 76 9.05 -3.99 9.35
C ALA A 76 7.71 -4.72 9.57
N ARG A 77 7.69 -5.75 10.43
CA ARG A 77 6.44 -6.43 10.85
C ARG A 77 5.53 -5.49 11.62
N VAL A 78 6.06 -4.78 12.62
CA VAL A 78 5.31 -3.79 13.41
C VAL A 78 4.75 -2.70 12.51
N PHE A 79 5.55 -2.19 11.56
CA PHE A 79 5.11 -1.19 10.60
C PHE A 79 3.91 -1.71 9.78
N ALA A 80 4.01 -2.93 9.26
CA ALA A 80 2.92 -3.55 8.51
C ALA A 80 1.65 -3.76 9.35
N GLU A 81 1.78 -4.20 10.59
CA GLU A 81 0.66 -4.36 11.53
C GLU A 81 -0.01 -3.01 11.83
N ARG A 82 0.78 -1.96 12.06
CA ARG A 82 0.27 -0.61 12.29
C ARG A 82 -0.46 -0.04 11.08
N ILE A 83 0.02 -0.30 9.85
CA ILE A 83 -0.73 0.06 8.63
C ILE A 83 -2.13 -0.58 8.68
N ARG A 84 -2.22 -1.88 8.96
CA ARG A 84 -3.52 -2.57 9.03
C ARG A 84 -4.42 -2.01 10.13
N ALA A 85 -3.88 -1.76 11.31
CA ALA A 85 -4.63 -1.23 12.45
C ALA A 85 -5.15 0.20 12.19
N VAL A 86 -4.37 1.05 11.52
CA VAL A 86 -4.84 2.39 11.11
C VAL A 86 -5.94 2.28 10.05
N MET A 87 -5.84 1.30 9.16
CA MET A 87 -6.84 1.07 8.10
C MET A 87 -8.15 0.48 8.63
N SER A 88 -8.09 -0.40 9.64
CA SER A 88 -9.29 -0.93 10.31
C SER A 88 -9.94 0.09 11.25
N GLY A 89 -9.24 1.18 11.56
CA GLY A 89 -9.69 2.20 12.52
C GLY A 89 -9.44 1.82 13.98
N GLU A 90 -8.69 0.74 14.23
CA GLU A 90 -8.24 0.33 15.57
C GLU A 90 -7.25 1.34 16.16
N LEU A 91 -6.41 1.94 15.32
CA LEU A 91 -5.45 2.96 15.72
C LEU A 91 -5.73 4.31 15.02
N PRO A 92 -5.50 5.45 15.70
CA PRO A 92 -5.50 6.74 15.04
C PRO A 92 -4.33 6.86 14.06
N SER A 93 -4.38 7.86 13.17
CA SER A 93 -3.23 8.23 12.34
C SER A 93 -1.99 8.43 13.21
N LEU A 94 -0.85 7.92 12.77
CA LEU A 94 0.34 7.76 13.59
C LEU A 94 1.61 8.18 12.83
N LEU A 95 2.45 8.94 13.50
CA LEU A 95 3.84 9.20 13.12
C LEU A 95 4.70 8.59 14.22
N ASP A 96 5.57 7.64 13.87
CA ASP A 96 6.56 7.09 14.80
C ASP A 96 7.95 7.56 14.38
N LEU A 97 8.52 8.49 15.16
CA LEU A 97 9.83 9.05 14.87
C LEU A 97 10.97 8.11 15.28
N ASP A 98 10.72 7.18 16.20
CA ASP A 98 11.75 6.28 16.70
C ASP A 98 12.08 5.20 15.66
N ASP A 99 11.06 4.70 14.96
CA ASP A 99 11.18 3.66 13.95
C ASP A 99 11.22 4.20 12.50
N ASP A 100 11.29 5.53 12.31
CA ASP A 100 11.38 6.21 11.01
C ASP A 100 10.25 5.89 9.99
N TYR A 101 9.02 5.65 10.45
CA TYR A 101 7.86 5.48 9.55
C TYR A 101 6.69 6.42 9.86
N LEU A 102 5.96 6.75 8.79
CA LEU A 102 4.82 7.66 8.80
C LEU A 102 3.57 6.97 8.23
N ILE A 103 2.46 7.03 8.97
CA ILE A 103 1.13 6.58 8.51
C ILE A 103 0.09 7.63 8.94
N THR A 104 -0.21 8.58 8.06
CA THR A 104 -1.22 9.62 8.36
C THR A 104 -2.45 9.48 7.51
N ARG A 105 -3.62 9.84 8.05
CA ARG A 105 -4.85 9.87 7.26
C ARG A 105 -4.83 11.08 6.33
N ALA A 106 -5.18 10.89 5.06
CA ALA A 106 -5.20 11.94 4.05
C ALA A 106 -6.52 11.87 3.27
N GLY A 107 -7.54 12.58 3.75
CA GLY A 107 -8.88 12.53 3.16
C GLY A 107 -9.48 11.12 3.22
N THR A 108 -9.81 10.55 2.06
CA THR A 108 -10.32 9.18 1.92
C THR A 108 -9.21 8.12 1.83
N GLY A 109 -7.94 8.53 1.85
CA GLY A 109 -6.78 7.63 1.78
C GLY A 109 -5.81 7.84 2.93
N PHE A 110 -4.57 7.41 2.70
CA PHE A 110 -3.48 7.45 3.68
C PHE A 110 -2.24 8.07 3.05
N LYS A 111 -1.41 8.74 3.84
CA LYS A 111 -0.07 9.14 3.46
C LYS A 111 0.90 8.22 4.19
N ILE A 112 1.62 7.42 3.42
CA ILE A 112 2.56 6.40 3.93
C ILE A 112 3.97 6.74 3.45
N GLY A 113 4.97 6.53 4.31
CA GLY A 113 6.37 6.72 3.97
C GLY A 113 7.31 6.64 5.18
N ASN A 114 8.48 7.26 5.06
CA ASN A 114 9.50 7.43 6.09
C ASN A 114 9.73 8.93 6.38
N SER A 115 10.74 9.29 7.19
CA SER A 115 11.08 10.70 7.44
C SER A 115 11.49 11.48 6.19
N THR A 116 12.06 10.81 5.19
CA THR A 116 12.62 11.46 4.00
C THR A 116 11.57 11.67 2.90
N ALA A 117 10.62 10.76 2.76
CA ALA A 117 9.57 10.83 1.75
C ALA A 117 8.29 10.11 2.16
N SER A 118 7.16 10.65 1.72
CA SER A 118 5.86 10.00 1.86
C SER A 118 4.90 10.42 0.76
N LYS A 119 4.01 9.51 0.36
CA LYS A 119 3.02 9.79 -0.70
C LYS A 119 1.60 9.36 -0.30
N PRO A 120 0.57 10.08 -0.79
CA PRO A 120 -0.81 9.65 -0.62
C PRO A 120 -1.07 8.36 -1.40
N VAL A 121 -1.82 7.45 -0.79
CA VAL A 121 -2.21 6.16 -1.32
C VAL A 121 -3.68 5.86 -1.01
N ALA A 122 -4.30 5.08 -1.91
CA ALA A 122 -5.60 4.49 -1.66
C ALA A 122 -5.50 3.40 -0.57
N PRO A 123 -6.61 3.07 0.11
CA PRO A 123 -6.64 1.97 1.08
C PRO A 123 -6.10 0.66 0.51
N SER A 124 -6.54 0.23 -0.67
CA SER A 124 -6.02 -0.99 -1.32
C SER A 124 -4.49 -1.04 -1.43
N VAL A 125 -3.89 0.08 -1.87
CA VAL A 125 -2.43 0.21 -1.98
C VAL A 125 -1.75 0.14 -0.60
N ALA A 126 -2.38 0.67 0.45
CA ALA A 126 -1.88 0.52 1.82
C ALA A 126 -1.90 -0.94 2.29
N VAL A 127 -2.92 -1.73 1.93
CA VAL A 127 -2.93 -3.19 2.17
C VAL A 127 -1.73 -3.85 1.50
N ASP A 128 -1.46 -3.50 0.24
CA ASP A 128 -0.38 -4.09 -0.53
C ASP A 128 0.99 -3.77 0.09
N ILE A 129 1.20 -2.55 0.57
CA ILE A 129 2.42 -2.17 1.31
C ILE A 129 2.58 -3.02 2.57
N ALA A 130 1.53 -3.16 3.39
CA ALA A 130 1.58 -3.98 4.60
C ALA A 130 1.84 -5.46 4.29
N ARG A 131 1.31 -5.97 3.18
CA ARG A 131 1.54 -7.33 2.72
C ARG A 131 2.99 -7.53 2.27
N LEU A 132 3.53 -6.60 1.47
CA LEU A 132 4.92 -6.65 0.99
C LEU A 132 5.93 -6.51 2.13
N LEU A 133 5.68 -5.65 3.12
CA LEU A 133 6.50 -5.53 4.32
C LEU A 133 6.57 -6.84 5.10
N ASN A 134 5.42 -7.50 5.31
CA ASN A 134 5.39 -8.81 5.99
C ASN A 134 6.10 -9.90 5.20
N LYS A 135 5.94 -9.90 3.87
CA LYS A 135 6.62 -10.85 2.99
C LYS A 135 8.14 -10.66 3.05
N ALA A 136 8.61 -9.41 3.01
CA ALA A 136 10.03 -9.10 3.11
C ALA A 136 10.60 -9.39 4.51
N ALA A 137 9.77 -9.31 5.55
CA ALA A 137 10.17 -9.57 6.93
C ALA A 137 10.03 -11.04 7.37
N ALA A 138 9.47 -11.92 6.55
CA ALA A 138 9.38 -13.36 6.80
C ALA A 138 10.74 -14.02 6.53
#